data_AF-A0A1Z9C0X2-F1
#
_entry.id   AF-A0A1Z9C0X2-F1
#
_cell.length_a   1.000
_cell.length_b   1.000
_cell.length_c   1.000
_cell.angle_alpha   90.00
_cell.angle_beta   90.00
_cell.angle_gamma   90.00
#
_symmetry.space_group_name_H-M   'P 1'
#
loop_
_entity.id
_entity.type
_entity.pdbx_description
1 polymer ?
#
loop_
_entity_poly.entity_id
_entity_poly.type
_entity_poly.pdbx_seq_one_letter_code
_entity_poly.pdbx_strand_id
1 'polypeptide(L)'
;MRLTYIEIVKQKVISSRPLGKSMYCRVNHIQFEASKGDEIMELLESKRATMEALPGIQSICTIVTGEGEITSFAVYDTKDNFDAAAAEVGKIMGGFAAYFTAPPVSKEGPAIFNL
;
A
#
# COMPACT_ATOMS: atom_id res chain seq x y z
N MET A 1 -20.71 -14.88 -12.64
CA MET A 1 -20.11 -13.54 -12.42
C MET A 1 -19.24 -13.23 -13.64
N ARG A 2 -19.57 -12.20 -14.44
CA ARG A 2 -18.78 -11.85 -15.64
C ARG A 2 -17.77 -10.78 -15.28
N LEU A 3 -16.48 -11.08 -15.46
CA LEU A 3 -15.40 -10.11 -15.31
C LEU A 3 -15.52 -9.03 -16.39
N THR A 4 -15.16 -7.81 -16.04
CA THR A 4 -15.16 -6.70 -17.00
C THR A 4 -13.98 -6.82 -17.97
N TYR A 5 -14.07 -6.17 -19.14
CA TYR A 5 -12.99 -6.18 -20.15
C TYR A 5 -11.63 -5.77 -19.57
N ILE A 6 -11.63 -4.81 -18.64
CA ILE A 6 -10.42 -4.33 -17.95
C ILE A 6 -9.81 -5.43 -17.08
N GLU A 7 -10.62 -6.22 -16.38
CA GLU A 7 -10.15 -7.34 -15.54
C GLU A 7 -9.59 -8.48 -16.37
N ILE A 8 -10.19 -8.76 -17.53
CA ILE A 8 -9.70 -9.77 -18.48
C ILE A 8 -8.34 -9.37 -19.05
N VAL A 9 -8.16 -8.10 -19.43
CA VAL A 9 -6.88 -7.59 -19.92
C VAL A 9 -5.80 -7.65 -18.84
N LYS A 10 -6.13 -7.28 -17.60
CA LYS A 10 -5.21 -7.44 -16.45
C LYS A 10 -4.80 -8.89 -16.25
N GLN A 11 -5.75 -9.83 -16.22
CA GLN A 11 -5.45 -11.26 -16.08
C GLN A 11 -4.55 -11.79 -17.21
N LYS A 12 -4.80 -11.38 -18.46
CA LYS A 12 -4.05 -11.85 -19.63
C LYS A 12 -2.61 -11.30 -19.70
N VAL A 13 -2.41 -10.06 -19.27
CA VAL A 13 -1.05 -9.47 -19.14
C VAL A 13 -0.28 -10.17 -18.02
N ILE A 14 -0.93 -10.48 -16.90
CA ILE A 14 -0.31 -11.21 -15.78
C ILE A 14 0.06 -12.66 -16.16
N SER A 15 -0.75 -13.35 -16.98
CA SER A 15 -0.54 -14.79 -17.27
C SER A 15 0.48 -15.11 -18.38
N SER A 16 1.00 -14.12 -19.12
CA SER A 16 1.81 -14.37 -20.34
C SER A 16 3.32 -14.18 -20.17
N ARG A 17 3.80 -13.67 -19.04
CA ARG A 17 5.21 -13.75 -18.64
C ARG A 17 5.38 -14.82 -17.58
N PRO A 18 6.44 -15.64 -17.62
CA PRO A 18 6.84 -16.40 -16.43
C PRO A 18 7.26 -15.37 -15.38
N LEU A 19 6.34 -15.03 -14.48
CA LEU A 19 6.64 -14.29 -13.26
C LEU A 19 7.45 -15.25 -12.38
N GLY A 20 8.76 -15.35 -12.62
CA GLY A 20 9.68 -15.78 -11.56
C GLY A 20 9.37 -14.94 -10.33
N LYS A 21 9.27 -15.58 -9.15
CA LYS A 21 8.89 -15.02 -7.84
C LYS A 21 8.76 -13.47 -7.84
N SER A 22 7.61 -12.97 -8.28
CA SER A 22 7.41 -11.52 -8.41
C SER A 22 7.10 -10.94 -7.04
N MET A 23 7.82 -9.90 -6.64
CA MET A 23 7.44 -9.06 -5.50
C MET A 23 5.98 -8.63 -5.61
N TYR A 24 5.37 -8.38 -4.46
CA TYR A 24 3.98 -7.95 -4.37
C TYR A 24 3.92 -6.57 -3.73
N CYS A 25 3.08 -5.68 -4.26
CA CYS A 25 3.05 -4.29 -3.87
C CYS A 25 1.70 -3.91 -3.28
N ARG A 26 1.71 -2.93 -2.37
CA ARG A 26 0.54 -2.16 -1.94
C ARG A 26 0.73 -0.70 -2.30
N VAL A 27 -0.33 -0.04 -2.73
CA VAL A 27 -0.44 1.41 -2.83
C VAL A 27 -1.66 1.85 -2.04
N ASN A 28 -1.46 2.70 -1.05
CA ASN A 28 -2.54 3.31 -0.27
C ASN A 28 -2.57 4.79 -0.58
N HIS A 29 -3.74 5.29 -0.97
CA HIS A 29 -4.03 6.71 -1.08
C HIS A 29 -4.93 7.11 0.08
N ILE A 30 -4.52 8.13 0.81
CA ILE A 30 -5.15 8.57 2.07
C ILE A 30 -5.40 10.07 1.98
N GLN A 31 -6.63 10.46 2.34
CA GLN A 31 -7.05 11.85 2.46
C GLN A 31 -7.35 12.15 3.93
N PHE A 32 -6.88 13.29 4.42
CA PHE A 32 -7.03 13.74 5.81
C PHE A 32 -7.21 15.26 5.87
N GLU A 33 -7.61 15.76 7.03
CA GLU A 33 -7.78 17.19 7.27
C GLU A 33 -6.44 17.92 7.15
N ALA A 34 -6.29 18.84 6.19
CA ALA A 34 -5.00 19.48 5.90
C ALA A 34 -4.35 20.19 7.11
N SER A 35 -5.18 20.76 8.00
CA SER A 35 -4.74 21.38 9.26
C SER A 35 -4.07 20.41 10.24
N LYS A 36 -4.16 19.09 9.99
CA LYS A 36 -3.59 18.01 10.80
C LYS A 36 -2.30 17.42 10.21
N GLY A 37 -1.68 18.09 9.24
CA GLY A 37 -0.46 17.64 8.57
C GLY A 37 0.65 17.22 9.54
N ASP A 38 1.01 18.06 10.50
CA ASP A 38 2.08 17.77 11.45
C ASP A 38 1.77 16.54 12.33
N GLU A 39 0.54 16.45 12.83
CA GLU A 39 0.07 15.29 13.63
C GLU A 39 0.14 13.98 12.82
N ILE A 40 -0.22 14.02 11.54
CA ILE A 40 -0.12 12.86 10.65
C ILE A 40 1.33 12.47 10.40
N MET A 41 2.23 13.43 10.19
CA MET A 41 3.65 13.16 9.97
C MET A 41 4.30 12.55 11.22
N GLU A 42 4.00 13.08 12.41
CA GLU A 42 4.46 12.50 13.68
C GLU A 42 3.92 11.08 13.88
N LEU A 43 2.64 10.84 13.58
CA LEU A 43 2.04 9.53 13.71
C LEU A 43 2.65 8.53 12.71
N LEU A 44 2.90 8.92 11.46
CA LEU A 44 3.62 8.11 10.47
C LEU A 44 5.04 7.77 10.94
N GLU A 45 5.77 8.76 11.44
CA GLU A 45 7.12 8.56 11.97
C GLU A 45 7.12 7.57 13.13
N SER A 46 6.14 7.67 14.04
CA SER A 46 5.99 6.72 15.16
C SER A 46 5.76 5.26 14.72
N LYS A 47 5.27 5.05 13.49
CA LYS A 47 5.02 3.71 12.91
C LYS A 47 6.11 3.24 11.97
N ARG A 48 7.07 4.09 11.60
CA ARG A 48 8.17 3.78 10.67
C ARG A 48 8.86 2.46 11.02
N ALA A 49 9.39 2.36 12.24
CA ALA A 49 10.12 1.17 12.69
C ALA A 49 9.26 -0.10 12.68
N THR A 50 7.96 0.01 12.99
CA THR A 50 7.03 -1.13 12.93
C THR A 50 6.82 -1.60 11.49
N MET A 51 6.65 -0.65 10.56
CA MET A 51 6.46 -0.95 9.15
C MET A 51 7.72 -1.51 8.50
N GLU A 52 8.90 -0.96 8.81
CA GLU A 52 10.20 -1.44 8.33
C GLU A 52 10.57 -2.82 8.89
N ALA A 53 9.99 -3.22 10.02
CA ALA A 53 10.19 -4.54 10.62
C ALA A 53 9.26 -5.63 10.06
N LEU A 54 8.33 -5.29 9.15
CA LEU A 54 7.41 -6.28 8.57
C LEU A 54 8.19 -7.35 7.78
N PRO A 55 7.96 -8.66 8.03
CA PRO A 55 8.70 -9.71 7.35
C PRO A 55 8.59 -9.63 5.82
N GLY A 56 9.73 -9.54 5.14
CA GLY A 56 9.83 -9.47 3.69
C GLY A 56 9.45 -8.12 3.09
N ILE A 57 9.38 -7.04 3.88
CA ILE A 57 9.31 -5.68 3.33
C ILE A 57 10.66 -5.31 2.71
N GLN A 58 10.63 -4.84 1.47
CA GLN A 58 11.81 -4.40 0.72
C GLN A 58 11.94 -2.87 0.76
N SER A 59 10.82 -2.18 0.61
CA SER A 59 10.80 -0.72 0.69
C SER A 59 9.41 -0.20 1.05
N ILE A 60 9.40 0.94 1.72
CA ILE A 60 8.22 1.76 1.94
C ILE A 60 8.56 3.20 1.54
N CYS A 61 7.73 3.79 0.70
CA CYS A 61 7.84 5.18 0.30
C CYS A 61 6.50 5.85 0.50
N THR A 62 6.44 6.86 1.37
CA THR A 62 5.24 7.66 1.58
C THR A 62 5.53 9.07 1.11
N ILE A 63 4.69 9.57 0.21
CA ILE A 63 4.83 10.90 -0.38
C ILE A 63 3.56 11.72 -0.14
N VAL A 64 3.73 13.03 -0.01
CA VAL A 64 2.61 13.98 -0.08
C VAL A 64 2.20 14.10 -1.54
N THR A 65 0.92 13.88 -1.85
CA THR A 65 0.38 13.96 -3.22
C THR A 65 -0.55 15.15 -3.44
N GLY A 66 -0.91 15.85 -2.37
CA GLY A 66 -1.79 17.01 -2.38
C GLY A 66 -1.93 17.60 -0.97
N GLU A 67 -2.65 18.72 -0.87
CA GLU A 67 -3.02 19.29 0.42
C GLU A 67 -3.96 18.32 1.16
N GLY A 68 -3.57 17.84 2.34
CA GLY A 68 -4.33 16.81 3.05
C GLY A 68 -4.29 15.44 2.39
N GLU A 69 -3.33 15.17 1.50
CA GLU A 69 -3.24 13.88 0.80
C GLU A 69 -1.84 13.27 0.85
N ILE A 70 -1.77 11.98 1.18
CA ILE A 70 -0.55 11.16 1.07
C ILE A 70 -0.82 9.90 0.26
N THR A 71 0.24 9.42 -0.39
CA THR A 71 0.25 8.10 -1.02
C THR A 71 1.44 7.30 -0.51
N SER A 72 1.18 6.09 -0.02
CA SER A 72 2.19 5.17 0.50
C SER A 72 2.31 3.95 -0.40
N PHE A 73 3.54 3.63 -0.79
CA PHE A 73 3.95 2.50 -1.61
C PHE A 73 4.73 1.53 -0.73
N ALA A 74 4.32 0.27 -0.67
CA ALA A 74 5.03 -0.78 0.04
C ALA A 74 5.32 -1.95 -0.90
N VAL A 75 6.56 -2.43 -0.91
CA VAL A 75 7.01 -3.57 -1.73
C VAL A 75 7.40 -4.72 -0.82
N TYR A 76 6.86 -5.91 -1.10
CA TYR A 76 7.08 -7.14 -0.35
C TYR A 76 7.73 -8.20 -1.24
N ASP A 77 8.63 -9.01 -0.68
CA ASP A 77 9.31 -10.11 -1.37
C ASP A 77 8.34 -11.07 -2.08
N THR A 78 7.22 -11.37 -1.44
CA THR A 78 6.22 -12.32 -1.94
C THR A 78 4.80 -11.88 -1.58
N LYS A 79 3.81 -12.50 -2.22
CA LYS A 79 2.40 -12.35 -1.83
C LYS A 79 2.13 -12.87 -0.41
N ASP A 80 2.81 -13.93 0.01
CA ASP A 80 2.63 -14.49 1.37
C ASP A 80 3.11 -13.49 2.44
N ASN A 81 4.23 -12.79 2.18
CA ASN A 81 4.70 -11.70 3.04
C ASN A 81 3.66 -10.55 3.12
N PHE A 82 3.07 -10.18 1.98
CA PHE A 82 2.01 -9.18 1.93
C PHE A 82 0.76 -9.59 2.72
N ASP A 83 0.30 -10.84 2.56
CA ASP A 83 -0.89 -11.36 3.23
C ASP A 83 -0.66 -11.44 4.74
N ALA A 84 0.51 -11.89 5.17
CA ALA A 84 0.90 -11.94 6.58
C ALA A 84 0.96 -10.54 7.22
N ALA A 85 1.36 -9.51 6.46
CA ALA A 85 1.40 -8.13 6.93
C ALA A 85 0.02 -7.45 7.01
N ALA A 86 -1.02 -8.00 6.39
CA ALA A 86 -2.32 -7.34 6.23
C ALA A 86 -2.95 -6.92 7.58
N ALA A 87 -2.88 -7.79 8.60
CA ALA A 87 -3.44 -7.50 9.91
C ALA A 87 -2.73 -6.34 10.60
N GLU A 88 -1.40 -6.30 10.56
CA GLU A 88 -0.61 -5.26 11.22
C GLU A 88 -0.77 -3.91 10.51
N VAL A 89 -0.71 -3.90 9.18
CA VAL A 89 -1.00 -2.68 8.39
C VAL A 89 -2.43 -2.20 8.63
N GLY A 90 -3.40 -3.11 8.81
CA GLY A 90 -4.77 -2.77 9.17
C GLY A 90 -4.88 -2.07 10.52
N LYS A 91 -4.15 -2.52 11.56
CA LYS A 91 -4.10 -1.84 12.87
C LYS A 91 -3.50 -0.45 12.75
N ILE A 92 -2.40 -0.34 12.00
CA ILE A 92 -1.73 0.93 11.73
C ILE A 92 -2.72 1.89 11.07
N MET A 93 -3.37 1.48 9.98
CA MET A 93 -4.39 2.27 9.28
C MET A 93 -5.56 2.67 10.19
N GLY A 94 -6.02 1.76 11.05
CA GLY A 94 -7.07 2.03 12.04
C GLY A 94 -6.69 3.14 13.03
N GLY A 95 -5.41 3.27 13.37
CA GLY A 95 -4.89 4.37 14.19
C GLY A 95 -4.98 5.74 13.53
N PHE A 96 -5.01 5.81 12.20
CA PHE A 96 -5.19 7.06 11.45
C PHE A 96 -6.65 7.37 11.12
N ALA A 97 -7.58 6.43 11.37
CA ALA A 97 -8.94 6.51 10.86
C ALA A 97 -9.71 7.77 11.31
N ALA A 98 -9.40 8.29 12.51
CA ALA A 98 -10.02 9.51 13.04
C ALA A 98 -9.67 10.78 12.24
N TYR A 99 -8.60 10.75 11.44
CA TYR A 99 -8.14 11.88 10.64
C TYR A 99 -8.64 11.84 9.20
N PHE A 100 -9.21 10.72 8.77
CA PHE A 100 -9.59 10.52 7.38
C PHE A 100 -10.79 11.38 6.99
N THR A 101 -10.67 12.10 5.88
CA THR A 101 -11.78 12.87 5.27
C THR A 101 -12.54 12.05 4.25
N ALA A 102 -11.98 10.92 3.82
CA ALA A 102 -12.61 9.93 2.96
C ALA A 102 -12.06 8.52 3.27
N PRO A 103 -12.79 7.44 2.94
CA PRO A 103 -12.26 6.09 3.08
C PRO A 103 -10.95 5.92 2.30
N PRO A 104 -9.90 5.31 2.91
CA PRO A 104 -8.63 5.13 2.22
C PRO A 104 -8.80 4.19 1.03
N VAL A 105 -8.13 4.51 -0.08
CA VAL A 105 -8.15 3.69 -1.29
C VAL A 105 -6.89 2.84 -1.33
N SER A 106 -7.05 1.52 -1.29
CA SER A 106 -5.94 0.57 -1.43
C SER A 106 -5.96 -0.12 -2.78
N LYS A 107 -4.79 -0.30 -3.37
CA LYS A 107 -4.53 -1.10 -4.58
C LYS A 107 -3.36 -2.03 -4.30
N GLU A 108 -3.39 -3.21 -4.91
CA GLU A 108 -2.36 -4.23 -4.75
C GLU A 108 -2.10 -4.96 -6.07
N GLY A 109 -0.94 -5.60 -6.17
CA GLY A 109 -0.60 -6.43 -7.33
C GLY A 109 0.87 -6.82 -7.40
N PRO A 110 1.22 -7.73 -8.31
CA PRO A 110 2.61 -8.10 -8.56
C PRO A 110 3.39 -6.91 -9.16
N ALA A 111 4.63 -6.74 -8.73
CA ALA A 111 5.58 -5.82 -9.35
C ALA A 111 5.93 -6.29 -10.76
N ILE A 112 5.93 -5.37 -11.73
CA ILE A 112 6.40 -5.65 -13.09
C ILE A 112 7.92 -5.43 -13.18
N PHE A 113 8.39 -4.37 -12.50
CA PHE A 113 9.79 -4.01 -12.35
C PHE A 113 10.00 -3.45 -10.93
N ASN A 114 11.15 -3.72 -10.34
CA ASN A 114 11.64 -3.11 -9.11
C ASN A 114 13.18 -3.03 -9.22
N LEU A 115 13.78 -2.14 -8.44
CA LEU A 115 15.23 -1.98 -8.34
C LEU A 115 15.75 -2.58 -7.03
#